data_AF-A0A661TV04-F1
#
_entry.id   AF-A0A661TV04-F1
#
_cell.length_a   1.000
_cell.length_b   1.000
_cell.length_c   1.000
_cell.angle_alpha   90.00
_cell.angle_beta   90.00
_cell.angle_gamma   90.00
#
_symmetry.space_group_name_H-M   'P 1'
#
loop_
_entity.id
_entity.type
_entity.pdbx_description
1 polymer ?
#
loop_
_entity_poly.entity_id
_entity_poly.type
_entity_poly.pdbx_seq_one_letter_code
_entity_poly.pdbx_strand_id
1 'polypeptide(L)'
;MFKEVKEQYNYEFNITEQGIYIISIEASCKEGKVLGLFGGEDLRIEIDDIKLRENPVKGRAEYFNIPPAWNGTKLKGVAKTIYFVLRLDKGKHNIKFIPKEGAAILREPTVELFEVNKIIENAKSEERNRQPWVTIALIDLPLNILDVSAACEKRKYDSDDVKLIIDGQIQKNKQSNWRGKNWYFAGRQLLGDTKDARFYPKLDKGVHYIEFWADRTPVLNSVSMDLKTEDTEALKEEPKIRVPSVDDPKWTGNFNDDTEQMLLARAIFGEARQTDFSDKLRIAVGWSVKNRVASPQWKNTYHEVILEAAQYSAFNEGDDNLLFVKDPLSGGKESWENCYKIAGQIMNGELEDPTNGANHYFSDFIDHPKWTKSPQAEFKIKIDNTFFYDLDWTRNGFSKLLVIFIFTASLFCWSLYYQAIAHDSEDHLEKTFEAEFYNHFFINPKTEELNKVEFDENGEFLRIKEITNNGYSKIKLKRFSDSEALGYFQYLHKKEDPEWNYCKDNVALMIMPDEHSEPYEIYRGDCHTSYWGLSGHNNKHAIVYWNCGSSCLYAYEINIITGEIESEYHK
;
A
#
# COMPACT_ATOMS: atom_id res chain seq x y z
N MET A 1 20.93 -25.02 10.85
CA MET A 1 20.38 -25.56 9.60
C MET A 1 20.00 -27.01 9.87
N PHE A 2 18.74 -27.36 9.64
CA PHE A 2 18.18 -28.70 9.88
C PHE A 2 18.38 -29.61 8.67
N LYS A 3 18.04 -29.14 7.47
CA LYS A 3 18.16 -29.94 6.24
C LYS A 3 18.26 -29.05 4.99
N GLU A 4 19.14 -29.43 4.06
CA GLU A 4 19.13 -28.90 2.69
C GLU A 4 18.31 -29.85 1.80
N VAL A 5 17.40 -29.31 0.99
CA VAL A 5 16.51 -30.10 0.12
C VAL A 5 16.70 -29.66 -1.33
N LYS A 6 17.05 -30.61 -2.21
CA LYS A 6 17.18 -30.41 -3.67
C LYS A 6 16.11 -31.16 -4.47
N GLU A 7 15.49 -32.13 -3.82
CA GLU A 7 14.38 -32.92 -4.32
C GLU A 7 13.27 -32.91 -3.25
N GLN A 8 12.09 -33.43 -3.61
CA GLN A 8 10.99 -33.49 -2.67
C GLN A 8 11.38 -34.25 -1.40
N TYR A 9 11.05 -33.67 -0.24
CA TYR A 9 11.28 -34.28 1.07
C TYR A 9 9.96 -34.34 1.85
N ASN A 10 9.66 -35.49 2.46
CA ASN A 10 8.45 -35.69 3.27
C ASN A 10 8.85 -35.72 4.75
N TYR A 11 8.12 -34.99 5.58
CA TYR A 11 8.26 -34.99 7.04
C TYR A 11 6.95 -35.48 7.67
N GLU A 12 6.98 -36.70 8.21
CA GLU A 12 5.83 -37.30 8.86
C GLU A 12 5.77 -36.93 10.35
N PHE A 13 4.57 -36.67 10.86
CA PHE A 13 4.32 -36.40 12.27
C PHE A 13 2.98 -37.01 12.70
N ASN A 14 2.75 -37.11 14.02
CA ASN A 14 1.53 -37.67 14.57
C ASN A 14 0.82 -36.63 15.46
N ILE A 15 -0.50 -36.59 15.33
CA ILE A 15 -1.39 -35.79 16.15
C ILE A 15 -2.17 -36.73 17.09
N THR A 16 -2.15 -36.42 18.39
CA THR A 16 -2.77 -37.28 19.43
C THR A 16 -4.24 -36.99 19.66
N GLU A 17 -4.67 -35.76 19.37
CA GLU A 17 -6.04 -35.27 19.54
C GLU A 17 -6.41 -34.36 18.38
N GLN A 18 -7.66 -34.42 17.92
CA GLN A 18 -8.12 -33.54 16.86
C GLN A 18 -8.22 -32.10 17.38
N GLY A 19 -7.78 -31.12 16.59
CA GLY A 19 -7.77 -29.72 17.00
C GLY A 19 -7.29 -28.78 15.91
N ILE A 20 -7.17 -27.50 16.26
CA ILE A 20 -6.49 -26.51 15.43
C ILE A 20 -5.02 -26.50 15.86
N TYR A 21 -4.12 -26.60 14.91
CA TYR A 21 -2.68 -26.67 15.14
C TYR A 21 -1.97 -25.54 14.40
N ILE A 22 -0.82 -25.14 14.95
CA ILE A 22 0.16 -24.25 14.34
C ILE A 22 1.35 -25.12 13.94
N ILE A 23 1.66 -25.14 12.63
CA ILE A 23 2.89 -25.73 12.10
C ILE A 23 3.84 -24.60 11.74
N SER A 24 4.98 -24.49 12.43
CA SER A 24 6.00 -23.48 12.15
C SER A 24 7.14 -24.06 11.34
N ILE A 25 7.48 -23.40 10.24
CA ILE A 25 8.61 -23.78 9.37
C ILE A 25 9.46 -22.54 9.14
N GLU A 26 10.76 -22.64 9.41
CA GLU A 26 11.74 -21.61 9.09
C GLU A 26 12.70 -22.14 8.00
N ALA A 27 12.75 -21.45 6.87
CA ALA A 27 13.62 -21.80 5.76
C ALA A 27 14.22 -20.56 5.09
N SER A 28 15.26 -20.77 4.28
CA SER A 28 15.82 -19.75 3.39
C SER A 28 16.02 -20.31 1.99
N CYS A 29 15.94 -19.40 1.02
CA CYS A 29 16.16 -19.68 -0.39
C CYS A 29 17.02 -18.55 -0.97
N LYS A 30 18.06 -18.91 -1.71
CA LYS A 30 18.98 -17.97 -2.36
C LYS A 30 18.43 -17.43 -3.67
N GLU A 31 18.82 -16.20 -3.99
CA GLU A 31 18.53 -15.63 -5.31
C GLU A 31 19.22 -16.41 -6.42
N GLY A 32 18.58 -16.43 -7.60
CA GLY A 32 19.13 -17.06 -8.79
C GLY A 32 20.39 -16.38 -9.31
N LYS A 33 21.13 -17.10 -10.14
CA LYS A 33 22.27 -16.53 -10.87
C LYS A 33 21.82 -15.31 -11.69
N VAL A 34 22.72 -14.34 -11.86
CA VAL A 34 22.50 -13.12 -12.65
C VAL A 34 21.32 -12.27 -12.13
N LEU A 35 21.45 -11.73 -10.91
CA LEU A 35 20.47 -10.80 -10.31
C LEU A 35 19.02 -11.34 -10.28
N GLY A 36 18.84 -12.67 -10.21
CA GLY A 36 17.52 -13.31 -10.14
C GLY A 36 16.79 -13.53 -11.46
N LEU A 37 17.44 -13.30 -12.62
CA LEU A 37 16.84 -13.48 -13.96
C LEU A 37 16.60 -14.95 -14.34
N PHE A 38 17.38 -15.89 -13.81
CA PHE A 38 17.30 -17.32 -14.17
C PHE A 38 16.57 -18.21 -13.16
N GLY A 39 15.75 -17.61 -12.30
CA GLY A 39 15.10 -18.34 -11.20
C GLY A 39 16.08 -18.70 -10.08
N GLY A 40 15.63 -18.56 -8.84
CA GLY A 40 16.42 -18.91 -7.66
C GLY A 40 16.02 -20.25 -7.09
N GLU A 41 16.62 -20.56 -5.95
CA GLU A 41 16.05 -21.53 -5.03
C GLU A 41 14.63 -21.07 -4.68
N ASP A 42 13.63 -21.95 -4.75
CA ASP A 42 12.29 -21.69 -4.23
C ASP A 42 11.81 -22.92 -3.46
N LEU A 43 10.94 -22.72 -2.48
CA LEU A 43 10.31 -23.80 -1.72
C LEU A 43 8.81 -23.55 -1.61
N ARG A 44 8.02 -24.56 -1.96
CA ARG A 44 6.62 -24.66 -1.54
C ARG A 44 6.43 -25.82 -0.58
N ILE A 45 5.35 -25.73 0.20
CA ILE A 45 4.93 -26.76 1.15
C ILE A 45 3.52 -27.22 0.83
N GLU A 46 3.27 -28.51 1.00
CA GLU A 46 1.92 -29.10 1.01
C GLU A 46 1.76 -29.91 2.30
N ILE A 47 0.71 -29.64 3.07
CA ILE A 47 0.37 -30.38 4.30
C ILE A 47 -0.82 -31.28 3.97
N ASP A 48 -0.68 -32.59 4.11
CA ASP A 48 -1.70 -33.58 3.73
C ASP A 48 -2.31 -33.33 2.34
N ASP A 49 -1.45 -33.03 1.38
CA ASP A 49 -1.80 -32.73 -0.02
C ASP A 49 -2.61 -31.43 -0.23
N ILE A 50 -2.80 -30.62 0.82
CA ILE A 50 -3.36 -29.28 0.69
C ILE A 50 -2.37 -28.41 -0.09
N LYS A 51 -2.73 -28.12 -1.34
CA LYS A 51 -1.96 -27.29 -2.25
C LYS A 51 -2.47 -25.86 -2.25
N LEU A 52 -1.75 -24.99 -1.54
CA LEU A 52 -2.07 -23.56 -1.43
C LEU A 52 -1.75 -22.81 -2.74
N ARG A 53 -2.57 -21.80 -3.06
CA ARG A 53 -2.42 -20.90 -4.21
C ARG A 53 -2.52 -19.44 -3.78
N GLU A 54 -2.30 -18.50 -4.70
CA GLU A 54 -2.41 -17.07 -4.41
C GLU A 54 -3.81 -16.64 -3.93
N ASN A 55 -3.86 -15.70 -2.99
CA ASN A 55 -5.10 -15.03 -2.53
C ASN A 55 -4.87 -13.50 -2.56
N PRO A 56 -5.69 -12.71 -3.29
CA PRO A 56 -6.79 -13.14 -4.15
C PRO A 56 -6.30 -13.96 -5.34
N VAL A 57 -7.14 -14.91 -5.76
CA VAL A 57 -6.91 -15.77 -6.92
C VAL A 57 -6.74 -14.92 -8.18
N LYS A 58 -5.69 -15.18 -8.96
CA LYS A 58 -5.39 -14.46 -10.21
C LYS A 58 -5.08 -15.45 -11.32
N GLY A 59 -5.82 -15.40 -12.42
CA GLY A 59 -5.49 -16.12 -13.65
C GLY A 59 -4.98 -17.55 -13.43
N ARG A 60 -3.77 -17.83 -13.94
CA ARG A 60 -3.08 -19.12 -13.76
C ARG A 60 -2.55 -19.27 -12.33
N ALA A 61 -2.81 -20.41 -11.71
CA ALA A 61 -2.42 -20.70 -10.34
C ALA A 61 -0.90 -20.61 -10.13
N GLU A 62 -0.50 -19.85 -9.13
CA GLU A 62 0.87 -19.70 -8.65
C GLU A 62 1.07 -20.54 -7.39
N TYR A 63 2.22 -21.20 -7.27
CA TYR A 63 2.51 -22.12 -6.15
C TYR A 63 3.84 -21.83 -5.43
N PHE A 64 4.76 -21.14 -6.11
CA PHE A 64 6.06 -20.76 -5.55
C PHE A 64 6.17 -19.25 -5.31
N ASN A 65 5.29 -18.47 -5.94
CA ASN A 65 5.22 -17.03 -5.80
C ASN A 65 3.98 -16.60 -5.00
N ILE A 66 3.72 -17.30 -3.90
CA ILE A 66 2.61 -17.04 -2.99
C ILE A 66 3.13 -16.67 -1.60
N PRO A 67 2.32 -16.02 -0.75
CA PRO A 67 2.75 -15.69 0.60
C PRO A 67 3.27 -16.89 1.41
N PRO A 68 2.64 -18.07 1.43
CA PRO A 68 3.15 -19.23 2.17
C PRO A 68 4.23 -20.04 1.40
N ALA A 69 5.08 -19.36 0.61
CA ALA A 69 6.23 -19.96 -0.05
C ALA A 69 7.52 -19.17 0.25
N TRP A 70 8.66 -19.81 0.03
CA TRP A 70 9.97 -19.17 0.05
C TRP A 70 10.41 -18.97 -1.38
N ASN A 71 10.52 -17.71 -1.80
CA ASN A 71 10.97 -17.36 -3.13
C ASN A 71 12.37 -16.75 -3.05
N GLY A 72 13.35 -17.36 -3.68
CA GLY A 72 14.75 -16.97 -3.56
C GLY A 72 15.03 -15.57 -4.09
N THR A 73 14.34 -15.14 -5.15
CA THR A 73 14.46 -13.78 -5.68
C THR A 73 13.94 -12.73 -4.69
N LYS A 74 12.88 -13.04 -3.93
CA LYS A 74 12.38 -12.16 -2.87
C LYS A 74 13.22 -12.21 -1.60
N LEU A 75 13.72 -13.39 -1.21
CA LEU A 75 14.40 -13.60 0.07
C LEU A 75 15.90 -13.34 0.01
N LYS A 76 16.56 -13.59 -1.13
CA LYS A 76 18.00 -13.38 -1.30
C LYS A 76 18.85 -14.06 -0.21
N GLY A 77 18.42 -15.23 0.23
CA GLY A 77 19.11 -16.04 1.23
C GLY A 77 18.77 -15.72 2.70
N VAL A 78 18.01 -14.66 3.00
CA VAL A 78 17.59 -14.40 4.39
C VAL A 78 16.47 -15.35 4.83
N ALA A 79 16.41 -15.64 6.12
CA ALA A 79 15.40 -16.53 6.68
C ALA A 79 13.98 -15.92 6.60
N LYS A 80 13.00 -16.79 6.34
CA LYS A 80 11.57 -16.49 6.48
C LYS A 80 10.91 -17.61 7.28
N THR A 81 10.01 -17.24 8.18
CA THR A 81 9.20 -18.19 8.96
C THR A 81 7.76 -18.17 8.46
N ILE A 82 7.17 -19.34 8.28
CA ILE A 82 5.77 -19.51 7.89
C ILE A 82 5.06 -20.34 8.96
N TYR A 83 3.95 -19.81 9.47
CA TYR A 83 3.06 -20.46 10.42
C TYR A 83 1.81 -20.91 9.67
N PHE A 84 1.63 -22.21 9.49
CA PHE A 84 0.40 -22.78 8.94
C PHE A 84 -0.56 -23.08 10.08
N VAL A 85 -1.73 -22.44 10.07
CA VAL A 85 -2.77 -22.66 11.08
C VAL A 85 -3.93 -23.37 10.40
N LEU A 86 -4.22 -24.59 10.85
CA LEU A 86 -5.19 -25.47 10.22
C LEU A 86 -5.75 -26.48 11.21
N ARG A 87 -6.91 -27.05 10.89
CA ARG A 87 -7.47 -28.17 11.65
C ARG A 87 -6.79 -29.47 11.23
N LEU A 88 -6.35 -30.27 12.21
CA LEU A 88 -5.80 -31.61 12.00
C LEU A 88 -6.61 -32.62 12.81
N ASP A 89 -6.87 -33.77 12.20
CA ASP A 89 -7.49 -34.91 12.86
C ASP A 89 -6.47 -35.68 13.70
N LYS A 90 -6.94 -36.56 14.58
CA LYS A 90 -6.04 -37.50 15.26
C LYS A 90 -5.48 -38.50 14.25
N GLY A 91 -4.16 -38.57 14.10
CA GLY A 91 -3.54 -39.54 13.21
C GLY A 91 -2.16 -39.16 12.72
N LYS A 92 -1.76 -39.81 11.62
CA LYS A 92 -0.52 -39.51 10.90
C LYS A 92 -0.78 -38.40 9.88
N HIS A 93 0.13 -37.45 9.84
CA HIS A 93 0.13 -36.32 8.92
C HIS A 93 1.49 -36.18 8.26
N ASN A 94 1.56 -35.45 7.16
CA ASN A 94 2.78 -35.26 6.41
C ASN A 94 2.93 -33.84 5.86
N ILE A 95 4.16 -33.32 5.91
CA ILE A 95 4.59 -32.09 5.26
C ILE A 95 5.47 -32.45 4.06
N LYS A 96 5.04 -32.10 2.84
CA LYS A 96 5.86 -32.20 1.62
C LYS A 96 6.60 -30.90 1.37
N PHE A 97 7.93 -30.95 1.46
CA PHE A 97 8.85 -29.91 1.03
C PHE A 97 9.15 -30.11 -0.44
N ILE A 98 8.74 -29.17 -1.29
CA ILE A 98 8.88 -29.27 -2.75
C ILE A 98 9.76 -28.11 -3.22
N PRO A 99 11.09 -28.32 -3.38
CA PRO A 99 12.00 -27.29 -3.83
C PRO A 99 12.00 -27.11 -5.36
N LYS A 100 12.41 -25.93 -5.83
CA LYS A 100 12.98 -25.69 -7.16
C LYS A 100 14.42 -25.24 -6.97
N GLU A 101 15.37 -25.87 -7.66
CA GLU A 101 16.82 -25.64 -7.55
C GLU A 101 17.46 -25.88 -6.16
N GLY A 102 16.68 -25.81 -5.07
CA GLY A 102 17.10 -26.10 -3.71
C GLY A 102 16.32 -25.28 -2.68
N ALA A 103 16.50 -25.61 -1.40
CA ALA A 103 16.14 -24.77 -0.26
C ALA A 103 16.86 -25.25 1.01
N ALA A 104 17.06 -24.35 1.97
CA ALA A 104 17.61 -24.69 3.29
C ALA A 104 16.52 -24.58 4.37
N ILE A 105 16.11 -25.71 4.94
CA ILE A 105 15.25 -25.77 6.12
C ILE A 105 16.15 -25.52 7.33
N LEU A 106 15.90 -24.42 8.05
CA LEU A 106 16.85 -23.91 9.05
C LEU A 106 16.69 -24.60 10.41
N ARG A 107 15.44 -24.93 10.78
CA ARG A 107 15.05 -25.64 12.00
C ARG A 107 14.11 -26.79 11.70
N GLU A 108 14.04 -27.76 12.59
CA GLU A 108 13.02 -28.81 12.51
C GLU A 108 11.62 -28.18 12.62
N PRO A 109 10.63 -28.62 11.81
CA PRO A 109 9.26 -28.12 11.92
C PRO A 109 8.70 -28.32 13.33
N THR A 110 8.03 -27.30 13.88
CA THR A 110 7.29 -27.45 15.14
C THR A 110 5.80 -27.59 14.85
N VAL A 111 5.11 -28.40 15.65
CA VAL A 111 3.67 -28.66 15.55
C VAL A 111 3.08 -28.51 16.94
N GLU A 112 2.29 -27.45 17.13
CA GLU A 112 1.78 -27.05 18.45
C GLU A 112 0.26 -26.87 18.37
N LEU A 113 -0.47 -27.21 19.44
CA LEU A 113 -1.90 -26.93 19.51
C LEU A 113 -2.12 -25.42 19.54
N PHE A 114 -3.08 -24.92 18.78
CA PHE A 114 -3.37 -23.49 18.68
C PHE A 114 -3.95 -22.95 19.99
N GLU A 115 -3.35 -21.86 20.49
CA GLU A 115 -3.85 -21.07 21.61
C GLU A 115 -4.18 -19.64 21.14
N VAL A 116 -5.40 -19.18 21.41
CA VAL A 116 -5.95 -17.88 20.97
C VAL A 116 -4.98 -16.70 21.21
N ASN A 117 -4.25 -16.73 22.33
CA ASN A 117 -3.45 -15.58 22.77
C ASN A 117 -2.01 -15.58 22.26
N LYS A 118 -1.58 -16.59 21.48
CA LYS A 118 -0.15 -16.79 21.25
C LYS A 118 0.13 -17.61 19.98
N ILE A 119 0.43 -16.93 18.88
CA ILE A 119 1.05 -17.56 17.71
C ILE A 119 2.56 -17.27 17.66
N ILE A 120 2.93 -16.00 17.83
CA ILE A 120 4.31 -15.54 17.72
C ILE A 120 4.69 -14.83 19.00
N GLU A 121 5.90 -15.09 19.49
CA GLU A 121 6.51 -14.34 20.58
C GLU A 121 7.96 -13.99 20.25
N ASN A 122 8.33 -12.73 20.48
CA ASN A 122 9.70 -12.23 20.40
C ASN A 122 10.45 -12.64 19.12
N ALA A 123 9.77 -12.62 17.98
CA ALA A 123 10.42 -12.86 16.70
C ALA A 123 11.22 -11.61 16.33
N LYS A 124 12.51 -11.76 16.04
CA LYS A 124 13.38 -10.69 15.54
C LYS A 124 13.77 -10.95 14.09
N SER A 125 13.69 -9.91 13.27
CA SER A 125 14.12 -9.98 11.87
C SER A 125 15.64 -9.94 11.75
N GLU A 126 16.19 -10.77 10.86
CA GLU A 126 17.53 -10.56 10.30
C GLU A 126 17.57 -9.26 9.47
N GLU A 127 18.76 -8.69 9.30
CA GLU A 127 18.98 -7.52 8.44
C GLU A 127 18.48 -7.80 7.02
N ARG A 128 17.49 -7.02 6.58
CA ARG A 128 16.86 -7.15 5.27
C ARG A 128 16.37 -5.82 4.74
N ASN A 129 16.12 -5.72 3.44
CA ASN A 129 15.64 -4.48 2.82
C ASN A 129 14.29 -4.71 2.13
N ARG A 130 13.22 -4.44 2.87
CA ARG A 130 11.83 -4.54 2.41
C ARG A 130 11.46 -5.92 1.87
N GLN A 131 11.73 -6.96 2.65
CA GLN A 131 11.51 -8.35 2.27
C GLN A 131 10.46 -9.02 3.18
N PRO A 132 9.75 -10.05 2.69
CA PRO A 132 8.94 -10.92 3.55
C PRO A 132 9.77 -11.48 4.69
N TRP A 133 9.20 -11.55 5.88
CA TRP A 133 9.88 -12.07 7.07
C TRP A 133 9.07 -13.14 7.78
N VAL A 134 7.80 -12.85 8.07
CA VAL A 134 6.87 -13.80 8.67
C VAL A 134 5.63 -13.89 7.81
N THR A 135 5.10 -15.09 7.63
CA THR A 135 3.79 -15.30 7.03
C THR A 135 2.96 -16.24 7.90
N ILE A 136 1.68 -15.93 8.06
CA ILE A 136 0.69 -16.82 8.64
C ILE A 136 -0.25 -17.25 7.50
N ALA A 137 -0.41 -18.55 7.31
CA ALA A 137 -1.39 -19.13 6.41
C ALA A 137 -2.51 -19.77 7.24
N LEU A 138 -3.68 -19.13 7.25
CA LEU A 138 -4.89 -19.71 7.81
C LEU A 138 -5.53 -20.58 6.74
N ILE A 139 -5.78 -21.85 7.03
CA ILE A 139 -6.32 -22.81 6.07
C ILE A 139 -7.70 -23.27 6.52
N ASP A 140 -8.72 -22.88 5.78
CA ASP A 140 -10.13 -23.18 6.05
C ASP A 140 -10.57 -22.70 7.46
N LEU A 141 -10.10 -21.51 7.86
CA LEU A 141 -10.36 -20.91 9.17
C LEU A 141 -10.77 -19.44 9.02
N PRO A 142 -11.72 -18.93 9.83
CA PRO A 142 -12.04 -17.50 9.85
C PRO A 142 -10.99 -16.70 10.61
N LEU A 143 -11.02 -15.38 10.48
CA LEU A 143 -10.23 -14.45 11.30
C LEU A 143 -11.03 -13.21 11.65
N ASN A 144 -11.35 -13.07 12.93
CA ASN A 144 -12.12 -11.94 13.46
C ASN A 144 -11.20 -10.82 13.95
N ILE A 145 -10.23 -11.16 14.81
CA ILE A 145 -9.29 -10.20 15.41
C ILE A 145 -7.86 -10.68 15.19
N LEU A 146 -6.98 -9.73 14.85
CA LEU A 146 -5.53 -9.92 14.83
C LEU A 146 -4.90 -8.85 15.72
N ASP A 147 -4.23 -9.26 16.79
CA ASP A 147 -3.47 -8.37 17.65
C ASP A 147 -1.98 -8.53 17.35
N VAL A 148 -1.29 -7.40 17.13
CA VAL A 148 0.13 -7.35 16.79
C VAL A 148 0.82 -6.35 17.70
N SER A 149 1.87 -6.81 18.38
CA SER A 149 2.80 -5.97 19.13
C SER A 149 4.15 -5.96 18.43
N ALA A 150 4.64 -4.79 18.05
CA ALA A 150 5.92 -4.66 17.35
C ALA A 150 6.76 -3.48 17.87
N ALA A 151 8.08 -3.66 17.86
CA ALA A 151 9.06 -2.63 18.17
C ALA A 151 9.96 -2.35 16.96
N CYS A 152 10.19 -1.07 16.69
CA CYS A 152 10.98 -0.60 15.56
C CYS A 152 11.89 0.55 15.99
N GLU A 153 13.21 0.40 15.81
CA GLU A 153 14.17 1.46 16.14
C GLU A 153 14.25 2.53 15.04
N LYS A 154 14.36 3.80 15.47
CA LYS A 154 14.77 4.88 14.56
C LYS A 154 16.26 4.79 14.30
N ARG A 155 16.64 4.72 13.02
CA ARG A 155 18.06 4.79 12.61
C ARG A 155 18.31 5.99 11.71
N LYS A 156 19.58 6.33 11.54
CA LYS A 156 20.01 7.39 10.63
C LYS A 156 19.78 6.91 9.19
N TYR A 157 19.03 7.69 8.41
CA TYR A 157 18.61 7.40 7.03
C TYR A 157 17.54 6.31 6.86
N ASP A 158 17.72 5.14 7.48
CA ASP A 158 16.96 3.92 7.17
C ASP A 158 16.60 3.13 8.43
N SER A 159 15.38 3.30 8.93
CA SER A 159 14.89 2.77 10.22
C SER A 159 14.41 1.32 10.12
N ASP A 160 14.23 0.68 11.26
CA ASP A 160 13.47 -0.57 11.31
C ASP A 160 12.00 -0.27 11.01
N ASP A 161 11.36 -1.04 10.15
CA ASP A 161 9.95 -0.84 9.80
C ASP A 161 9.25 -2.19 9.56
N VAL A 162 7.98 -2.32 9.95
CA VAL A 162 7.12 -3.49 9.66
C VAL A 162 5.90 -3.08 8.85
N LYS A 163 5.71 -3.79 7.74
CA LYS A 163 4.54 -3.70 6.88
C LYS A 163 3.68 -4.95 7.07
N LEU A 164 2.41 -4.71 7.34
CA LEU A 164 1.39 -5.75 7.46
C LEU A 164 0.56 -5.81 6.17
N ILE A 165 0.37 -7.01 5.64
CA ILE A 165 -0.45 -7.30 4.47
C ILE A 165 -1.42 -8.41 4.84
N ILE A 166 -2.71 -8.24 4.53
CA ILE A 166 -3.75 -9.25 4.75
C ILE A 166 -4.42 -9.49 3.39
N ASP A 167 -4.36 -10.72 2.88
CA ASP A 167 -4.89 -11.12 1.56
C ASP A 167 -4.48 -10.15 0.44
N GLY A 168 -3.18 -9.82 0.39
CA GLY A 168 -2.62 -8.87 -0.57
C GLY A 168 -2.95 -7.39 -0.32
N GLN A 169 -3.78 -7.07 0.68
CA GLN A 169 -4.10 -5.70 1.07
C GLN A 169 -3.17 -5.16 2.15
N ILE A 170 -2.43 -4.10 1.81
CA ILE A 170 -1.52 -3.43 2.75
C ILE A 170 -2.33 -2.67 3.81
N GLN A 171 -2.07 -2.97 5.08
CA GLN A 171 -2.61 -2.23 6.21
C GLN A 171 -1.82 -0.93 6.39
N LYS A 172 -2.45 0.20 6.06
CA LYS A 172 -1.77 1.50 5.96
C LYS A 172 -1.60 2.17 7.31
N ASN A 173 -0.46 2.82 7.47
CA ASN A 173 -0.19 3.75 8.56
C ASN A 173 -0.87 5.11 8.30
N LYS A 174 -2.00 5.36 8.96
CA LYS A 174 -2.74 6.63 8.80
C LYS A 174 -1.97 7.85 9.33
N GLN A 175 -0.98 7.66 10.19
CA GLN A 175 -0.17 8.73 10.79
C GLN A 175 1.08 9.07 9.97
N SER A 176 1.33 8.37 8.85
CA SER A 176 2.53 8.54 8.05
C SER A 176 2.22 9.24 6.72
N ASN A 177 3.20 9.99 6.22
CA ASN A 177 3.08 10.64 4.92
C ASN A 177 3.12 9.62 3.76
N TRP A 178 2.99 10.10 2.52
CA TRP A 178 2.92 9.23 1.35
C TRP A 178 4.10 8.26 1.18
N ARG A 179 5.28 8.57 1.72
CA ARG A 179 6.48 7.72 1.66
C ARG A 179 6.46 6.59 2.69
N GLY A 180 5.89 6.80 3.87
CA GLY A 180 5.88 5.83 4.96
C GLY A 180 4.53 5.14 5.20
N LYS A 181 3.45 5.54 4.50
CA LYS A 181 2.08 5.01 4.68
C LYS A 181 1.94 3.49 4.56
N ASN A 182 2.88 2.80 3.90
CA ASN A 182 2.85 1.35 3.74
C ASN A 182 3.60 0.59 4.86
N TRP A 183 4.18 1.31 5.83
CA TRP A 183 4.88 0.75 6.99
C TRP A 183 4.06 1.06 8.24
N TYR A 184 3.25 0.08 8.68
CA TYR A 184 2.29 0.27 9.77
C TYR A 184 2.99 0.56 11.11
N PHE A 185 4.06 -0.19 11.37
CA PHE A 185 4.98 0.05 12.48
C PHE A 185 6.23 0.65 11.87
N ALA A 186 6.52 1.91 12.20
CA ALA A 186 7.62 2.62 11.57
C ALA A 186 8.58 3.14 12.62
N GLY A 187 9.87 2.80 12.51
CA GLY A 187 10.86 3.14 13.53
C GLY A 187 11.04 4.65 13.67
N ARG A 188 10.80 5.43 12.61
CA ARG A 188 10.78 6.90 12.68
C ARG A 188 9.72 7.47 13.63
N GLN A 189 8.62 6.74 13.84
CA GLN A 189 7.53 7.11 14.75
C GLN A 189 7.70 6.44 16.11
N LEU A 190 8.09 5.16 16.13
CA LEU A 190 8.17 4.38 17.36
C LEU A 190 9.43 4.66 18.19
N LEU A 191 10.52 5.13 17.57
CA LEU A 191 11.75 5.49 18.29
C LEU A 191 12.34 4.35 19.17
N GLY A 192 12.04 3.09 18.85
CA GLY A 192 12.40 1.92 19.66
C GLY A 192 11.31 1.43 20.61
N ASP A 193 10.24 2.21 20.82
CA ASP A 193 9.11 1.80 21.65
C ASP A 193 8.28 0.70 20.98
N THR A 194 7.53 -0.02 21.82
CA THR A 194 6.55 -1.02 21.38
C THR A 194 5.22 -0.36 21.07
N LYS A 195 4.62 -0.76 19.95
CA LYS A 195 3.24 -0.41 19.60
C LYS A 195 2.41 -1.67 19.49
N ASP A 196 1.30 -1.66 20.22
CA ASP A 196 0.23 -2.64 20.08
C ASP A 196 -0.81 -2.12 19.09
N ALA A 197 -1.27 -2.99 18.20
CA ALA A 197 -2.29 -2.68 17.22
C ALA A 197 -3.25 -3.86 17.05
N ARG A 198 -4.54 -3.54 17.18
CA ARG A 198 -5.64 -4.45 16.90
C ARG A 198 -6.21 -4.21 15.51
N PHE A 199 -6.35 -5.28 14.76
CA PHE A 199 -7.00 -5.29 13.44
C PHE A 199 -8.27 -6.13 13.51
N TYR A 200 -9.26 -5.76 12.70
CA TYR A 200 -10.53 -6.48 12.57
C TYR A 200 -10.73 -6.93 11.12
N PRO A 201 -10.00 -7.97 10.66
CA PRO A 201 -10.04 -8.39 9.26
C PRO A 201 -11.42 -8.88 8.83
N LYS A 202 -12.21 -9.45 9.76
CA LYS A 202 -13.55 -10.01 9.50
C LYS A 202 -13.55 -10.97 8.30
N LEU A 203 -12.58 -11.88 8.28
CA LEU A 203 -12.44 -12.89 7.23
C LEU A 203 -13.32 -14.08 7.58
N ASP A 204 -14.14 -14.50 6.63
CA ASP A 204 -14.92 -15.73 6.71
C ASP A 204 -14.03 -16.97 6.63
N LYS A 205 -14.63 -18.15 6.77
CA LYS A 205 -13.90 -19.41 6.62
C LYS A 205 -13.31 -19.54 5.22
N GLY A 206 -11.98 -19.66 5.14
CA GLY A 206 -11.27 -19.76 3.86
C GLY A 206 -9.76 -19.90 4.02
N VAL A 207 -9.03 -19.71 2.91
CA VAL A 207 -7.56 -19.66 2.93
C VAL A 207 -7.12 -18.20 2.96
N HIS A 208 -6.50 -17.77 4.05
CA HIS A 208 -6.09 -16.37 4.26
C HIS A 208 -4.59 -16.25 4.55
N TYR A 209 -3.98 -15.18 4.07
CA TYR A 209 -2.57 -14.90 4.25
C TYR A 209 -2.35 -13.58 4.98
N ILE A 210 -1.64 -13.66 6.11
CA ILE A 210 -1.15 -12.50 6.83
C ILE A 210 0.38 -12.45 6.66
N GLU A 211 0.89 -11.38 6.08
CA GLU A 211 2.32 -11.19 5.85
C GLU A 211 2.87 -10.03 6.67
N PHE A 212 4.01 -10.27 7.30
CA PHE A 212 4.86 -9.26 7.90
C PHE A 212 6.12 -9.13 7.05
N TRP A 213 6.25 -7.98 6.40
CA TRP A 213 7.45 -7.58 5.69
C TRP A 213 8.27 -6.66 6.59
N ALA A 214 9.59 -6.84 6.59
CA ALA A 214 10.49 -6.04 7.40
C ALA A 214 11.46 -5.23 6.53
N ASP A 215 11.78 -4.04 7.01
CA ASP A 215 12.96 -3.26 6.63
C ASP A 215 13.89 -3.22 7.85
N ARG A 216 15.18 -3.53 7.66
CA ARG A 216 16.19 -3.74 8.71
C ARG A 216 15.84 -4.86 9.71
N THR A 217 15.90 -4.60 11.02
CA THR A 217 15.84 -5.63 12.08
C THR A 217 14.73 -5.40 13.12
N PRO A 218 13.46 -5.18 12.73
CA PRO A 218 12.37 -4.99 13.68
C PRO A 218 12.09 -6.24 14.51
N VAL A 219 11.31 -6.06 15.57
CA VAL A 219 10.85 -7.14 16.46
C VAL A 219 9.33 -7.20 16.46
N LEU A 220 8.78 -8.40 16.31
CA LEU A 220 7.40 -8.73 16.64
C LEU A 220 7.42 -9.31 18.05
N ASN A 221 7.03 -8.51 19.03
CA ASN A 221 6.97 -8.93 20.42
C ASN A 221 5.89 -10.00 20.61
N SER A 222 4.74 -9.80 19.98
CA SER A 222 3.66 -10.79 19.97
C SER A 222 2.77 -10.67 18.72
N VAL A 223 2.22 -11.81 18.29
CA VAL A 223 1.08 -11.89 17.37
C VAL A 223 0.09 -12.90 17.92
N SER A 224 -1.17 -12.50 18.07
CA SER A 224 -2.28 -13.35 18.50
C SER A 224 -3.51 -13.15 17.62
N MET A 225 -4.42 -14.12 17.65
CA MET A 225 -5.59 -14.09 16.77
C MET A 225 -6.81 -14.75 17.38
N ASP A 226 -7.96 -14.17 17.06
CA ASP A 226 -9.27 -14.74 17.31
C ASP A 226 -9.86 -15.26 16.00
N LEU A 227 -10.04 -16.58 15.92
CA LEU A 227 -10.56 -17.29 14.75
C LEU A 227 -12.09 -17.35 14.72
N LYS A 228 -12.81 -16.94 15.78
CA LYS A 228 -14.28 -16.99 15.88
C LYS A 228 -14.88 -18.33 15.36
N THR A 229 -14.41 -19.45 15.90
CA THR A 229 -14.93 -20.77 15.50
C THR A 229 -16.16 -21.16 16.32
N GLU A 230 -17.03 -22.02 15.76
CA GLU A 230 -18.17 -22.62 16.49
C GLU A 230 -17.71 -23.35 17.78
N ASP A 231 -16.49 -23.90 17.80
CA ASP A 231 -15.89 -24.51 19.00
C ASP A 231 -15.47 -23.47 20.07
N THR A 232 -15.21 -22.21 19.66
CA THR A 232 -14.78 -21.14 20.57
C THR A 232 -15.95 -20.57 21.37
N GLU A 233 -17.18 -20.65 20.84
CA GLU A 233 -18.40 -20.27 21.58
C GLU A 233 -18.71 -21.21 22.76
N ALA A 234 -18.18 -22.46 22.74
CA ALA A 234 -18.43 -23.45 23.79
C ALA A 234 -17.40 -23.45 24.93
N LEU A 235 -16.26 -22.76 24.80
CA LEU A 235 -15.12 -22.92 25.73
C LEU A 235 -14.54 -21.64 26.35
N LYS A 236 -15.13 -20.46 26.13
CA LYS A 236 -14.79 -19.27 26.93
C LYS A 236 -16.04 -18.47 27.24
N GLU A 237 -16.42 -18.44 28.51
CA GLU A 237 -17.01 -17.20 29.03
C GLU A 237 -15.95 -16.11 28.86
N GLU A 238 -16.05 -15.35 27.77
CA GLU A 238 -15.19 -14.19 27.58
C GLU A 238 -15.41 -13.17 28.71
N PRO A 239 -14.37 -12.45 29.15
CA PRO A 239 -14.61 -11.20 29.84
C PRO A 239 -15.29 -10.29 28.82
N LYS A 240 -16.60 -10.09 28.98
CA LYS A 240 -17.42 -9.19 28.16
C LYS A 240 -16.65 -7.89 27.98
N ILE A 241 -16.15 -7.65 26.76
CA ILE A 241 -15.66 -6.33 26.37
C ILE A 241 -16.84 -5.39 26.63
N ARG A 242 -16.67 -4.49 27.59
CA ARG A 242 -17.72 -3.56 28.00
C ARG A 242 -17.97 -2.59 26.83
N VAL A 243 -18.94 -2.91 25.99
CA VAL A 243 -19.43 -1.98 24.94
C VAL A 243 -20.19 -0.86 25.66
N PRO A 244 -19.77 0.42 25.49
CA PRO A 244 -20.48 1.52 26.10
C PRO A 244 -21.95 1.54 25.68
N SER A 245 -22.83 1.75 26.66
CA SER A 245 -24.27 1.88 26.47
C SER A 245 -24.73 3.26 26.92
N VAL A 246 -25.99 3.62 26.64
CA VAL A 246 -26.52 4.92 27.08
C VAL A 246 -26.50 5.04 28.61
N ASP A 247 -26.76 3.94 29.31
CA ASP A 247 -26.75 3.86 30.78
C ASP A 247 -25.33 3.72 31.37
N ASP A 248 -24.39 3.20 30.57
CA ASP A 248 -22.99 3.00 30.97
C ASP A 248 -22.03 3.50 29.87
N PRO A 249 -21.92 4.84 29.65
CA PRO A 249 -21.23 5.41 28.51
C PRO A 249 -19.75 5.70 28.77
N LYS A 250 -19.21 5.31 29.93
CA LYS A 250 -17.80 5.62 30.25
C LYS A 250 -16.85 5.06 29.19
N TRP A 251 -15.87 5.87 28.81
CA TRP A 251 -14.86 5.53 27.83
C TRP A 251 -14.00 4.36 28.30
N THR A 252 -13.75 3.44 27.38
CA THR A 252 -13.03 2.18 27.56
C THR A 252 -11.53 2.30 27.24
N GLY A 253 -11.09 3.46 26.77
CA GLY A 253 -9.75 3.68 26.23
C GLY A 253 -9.70 3.76 24.71
N ASN A 254 -10.81 3.49 23.99
CA ASN A 254 -10.86 3.59 22.54
C ASN A 254 -12.26 3.92 22.01
N PHE A 255 -12.48 5.07 21.37
CA PHE A 255 -13.80 5.41 20.79
C PHE A 255 -14.21 4.53 19.60
N ASN A 256 -13.31 3.70 19.05
CA ASN A 256 -13.68 2.76 17.99
C ASN A 256 -14.52 1.57 18.46
N ASP A 257 -14.68 1.36 19.77
CA ASP A 257 -15.56 0.32 20.30
C ASP A 257 -17.00 0.78 20.55
N ASP A 258 -17.27 2.09 20.42
CA ASP A 258 -18.62 2.64 20.42
C ASP A 258 -19.38 2.18 19.17
N THR A 259 -20.67 1.90 19.33
CA THR A 259 -21.60 1.80 18.20
C THR A 259 -21.68 3.14 17.46
N GLU A 260 -22.06 3.15 16.18
CA GLU A 260 -22.20 4.40 15.41
C GLU A 260 -23.17 5.39 16.08
N GLN A 261 -24.27 4.90 16.67
CA GLN A 261 -25.21 5.73 17.43
C GLN A 261 -24.56 6.32 18.69
N MET A 262 -23.80 5.52 19.44
CA MET A 262 -23.09 5.98 20.62
C MET A 262 -22.06 7.05 20.28
N LEU A 263 -21.30 6.85 19.20
CA LEU A 263 -20.28 7.78 18.76
C LEU A 263 -20.90 9.09 18.23
N LEU A 264 -21.98 9.00 17.47
CA LEU A 264 -22.74 10.18 17.02
C LEU A 264 -23.33 10.94 18.22
N ALA A 265 -23.88 10.24 19.21
CA ALA A 265 -24.39 10.84 20.44
C ALA A 265 -23.31 11.60 21.19
N ARG A 266 -22.10 11.03 21.30
CA ARG A 266 -20.92 11.68 21.88
C ARG A 266 -20.52 12.94 21.12
N ALA A 267 -20.55 12.92 19.79
CA ALA A 267 -20.27 14.10 18.98
C ALA A 267 -21.31 15.20 19.20
N ILE A 268 -22.60 14.87 19.15
CA ILE A 268 -23.67 15.83 19.44
C ILE A 268 -23.53 16.40 20.86
N PHE A 269 -23.21 15.55 21.84
CA PHE A 269 -23.04 15.97 23.23
C PHE A 269 -21.81 16.87 23.40
N GLY A 270 -20.66 16.50 22.84
CA GLY A 270 -19.44 17.32 22.92
C GLY A 270 -19.63 18.72 22.35
N GLU A 271 -20.41 18.83 21.27
CA GLU A 271 -20.61 20.07 20.53
C GLU A 271 -21.83 20.87 21.02
N ALA A 272 -22.85 20.22 21.59
CA ALA A 272 -24.14 20.84 21.94
C ALA A 272 -24.75 20.35 23.28
N ARG A 273 -23.93 20.02 24.27
CA ARG A 273 -24.35 19.53 25.61
C ARG A 273 -25.17 20.51 26.43
N GLN A 274 -24.97 21.83 26.28
CA GLN A 274 -25.56 22.81 27.19
C GLN A 274 -27.09 22.69 27.20
N THR A 275 -27.70 22.85 28.37
CA THR A 275 -29.14 22.58 28.57
C THR A 275 -30.04 23.64 27.95
N ASP A 276 -29.52 24.85 27.75
CA ASP A 276 -30.17 25.98 27.07
C ASP A 276 -30.12 25.85 25.53
N PHE A 277 -29.32 24.94 24.98
CA PHE A 277 -29.34 24.64 23.55
C PHE A 277 -30.56 23.84 23.16
N SER A 278 -31.19 24.24 22.06
CA SER A 278 -32.39 23.59 21.54
C SER A 278 -32.09 22.21 20.97
N ASP A 279 -33.10 21.33 20.97
CA ASP A 279 -33.00 20.07 20.24
C ASP A 279 -32.78 20.29 18.75
N LYS A 280 -33.28 21.40 18.20
CA LYS A 280 -33.03 21.78 16.81
C LYS A 280 -31.53 21.98 16.54
N LEU A 281 -30.76 22.55 17.48
CA LEU A 281 -29.30 22.67 17.36
C LEU A 281 -28.62 21.30 17.43
N ARG A 282 -29.01 20.44 18.38
CA ARG A 282 -28.47 19.07 18.51
C ARG A 282 -28.73 18.25 17.23
N ILE A 283 -29.93 18.38 16.68
CA ILE A 283 -30.33 17.76 15.41
C ILE A 283 -29.46 18.28 14.28
N ALA A 284 -29.24 19.60 14.21
CA ALA A 284 -28.41 20.23 13.18
C ALA A 284 -26.94 19.76 13.23
N VAL A 285 -26.36 19.63 14.44
CA VAL A 285 -25.01 19.07 14.62
C VAL A 285 -24.95 17.62 14.14
N GLY A 286 -25.91 16.79 14.54
CA GLY A 286 -25.98 15.38 14.11
C GLY A 286 -26.14 15.23 12.60
N TRP A 287 -26.94 16.11 11.97
CA TRP A 287 -27.07 16.16 10.52
C TRP A 287 -25.81 16.62 9.81
N SER A 288 -25.00 17.52 10.40
CA SER A 288 -23.70 17.88 9.83
C SER A 288 -22.79 16.67 9.66
N VAL A 289 -22.80 15.73 10.63
CA VAL A 289 -22.05 14.47 10.54
C VAL A 289 -22.62 13.59 9.44
N LYS A 290 -23.95 13.39 9.43
CA LYS A 290 -24.63 12.55 8.44
C LYS A 290 -24.44 13.07 7.01
N ASN A 291 -24.46 14.39 6.82
CA ASN A 291 -24.22 15.05 5.54
C ASN A 291 -22.77 14.87 5.07
N ARG A 292 -21.79 14.87 6.00
CA ARG A 292 -20.41 14.49 5.68
C ARG A 292 -20.36 13.03 5.22
N VAL A 293 -20.88 12.09 6.01
CA VAL A 293 -20.91 10.65 5.69
C VAL A 293 -21.53 10.36 4.31
N ALA A 294 -22.61 11.07 3.96
CA ALA A 294 -23.32 10.89 2.69
C ALA A 294 -22.62 11.54 1.48
N SER A 295 -21.63 12.40 1.71
CA SER A 295 -21.01 13.21 0.66
C SER A 295 -19.69 12.60 0.17
N PRO A 296 -19.46 12.53 -1.15
CA PRO A 296 -18.24 11.93 -1.71
C PRO A 296 -16.96 12.72 -1.41
N GLN A 297 -17.09 13.95 -0.90
CA GLN A 297 -15.93 14.78 -0.51
C GLN A 297 -15.35 14.38 0.87
N TRP A 298 -16.07 13.58 1.66
CA TRP A 298 -15.67 13.15 3.00
C TRP A 298 -15.51 11.62 3.07
N LYS A 299 -15.12 11.14 4.25
CA LYS A 299 -15.14 9.71 4.60
C LYS A 299 -16.59 9.21 4.69
N ASN A 300 -16.79 7.92 4.46
CA ASN A 300 -18.11 7.32 4.28
C ASN A 300 -18.61 6.51 5.50
N THR A 301 -18.04 6.73 6.68
CA THR A 301 -18.49 6.10 7.94
C THR A 301 -18.51 7.11 9.08
N TYR A 302 -19.39 6.91 10.07
CA TYR A 302 -19.49 7.79 11.23
C TYR A 302 -18.18 7.85 12.02
N HIS A 303 -17.52 6.71 12.25
CA HIS A 303 -16.22 6.63 12.92
C HIS A 303 -15.15 7.44 12.21
N GLU A 304 -15.03 7.30 10.89
CA GLU A 304 -13.99 8.03 10.16
C GLU A 304 -14.27 9.53 10.08
N VAL A 305 -15.53 9.95 10.01
CA VAL A 305 -15.90 11.38 9.99
C VAL A 305 -15.71 12.03 11.37
N ILE A 306 -16.12 11.35 12.45
CA ILE A 306 -16.09 11.91 13.80
C ILE A 306 -14.66 11.90 14.37
N LEU A 307 -13.92 10.82 14.16
CA LEU A 307 -12.58 10.63 14.73
C LEU A 307 -11.44 11.16 13.84
N GLU A 308 -11.76 11.77 12.69
CA GLU A 308 -10.76 12.47 11.89
C GLU A 308 -10.23 13.68 12.64
N ALA A 309 -8.90 13.82 12.66
CA ALA A 309 -8.23 14.85 13.44
C ALA A 309 -8.76 16.26 13.09
N ALA A 310 -9.09 17.02 14.12
CA ALA A 310 -9.60 18.40 14.04
C ALA A 310 -10.98 18.59 13.35
N GLN A 311 -11.74 17.52 13.10
CA GLN A 311 -13.11 17.65 12.57
C GLN A 311 -14.16 17.95 13.65
N TYR A 312 -14.00 17.35 14.83
CA TYR A 312 -14.82 17.60 16.02
C TYR A 312 -13.88 17.79 17.21
N SER A 313 -13.80 19.02 17.73
CA SER A 313 -12.73 19.37 18.67
C SER A 313 -12.87 18.65 20.01
N ALA A 314 -14.09 18.27 20.39
CA ALA A 314 -14.40 17.57 21.62
C ALA A 314 -13.72 16.18 21.75
N PHE A 315 -13.15 15.62 20.67
CA PHE A 315 -12.39 14.37 20.70
C PHE A 315 -10.86 14.57 20.78
N ASN A 316 -10.38 15.80 20.68
CA ASN A 316 -8.95 16.11 20.64
C ASN A 316 -8.33 16.17 22.03
N GLU A 317 -7.06 15.76 22.13
CA GLU A 317 -6.26 15.96 23.34
C GLU A 317 -6.11 17.46 23.65
N GLY A 318 -6.45 17.85 24.88
CA GLY A 318 -6.37 19.23 25.35
C GLY A 318 -7.65 20.06 25.18
N ASP A 319 -8.72 19.52 24.57
CA ASP A 319 -10.04 20.16 24.56
C ASP A 319 -10.77 19.87 25.88
N ASP A 320 -11.35 20.91 26.49
CA ASP A 320 -12.08 20.80 27.77
C ASP A 320 -13.29 19.86 27.67
N ASN A 321 -13.87 19.69 26.46
CA ASN A 321 -15.00 18.80 26.24
C ASN A 321 -14.61 17.32 26.15
N LEU A 322 -13.32 16.99 26.02
CA LEU A 322 -12.85 15.61 25.96
C LEU A 322 -13.26 14.80 27.19
N LEU A 323 -13.27 15.42 28.37
CA LEU A 323 -13.69 14.78 29.61
C LEU A 323 -15.17 14.37 29.57
N PHE A 324 -16.03 15.23 29.02
CA PHE A 324 -17.47 14.98 28.90
C PHE A 324 -17.78 13.97 27.79
N VAL A 325 -17.02 13.97 26.71
CA VAL A 325 -17.15 12.95 25.67
C VAL A 325 -16.67 11.59 26.18
N LYS A 326 -15.67 11.54 27.06
CA LYS A 326 -15.22 10.30 27.71
C LYS A 326 -16.18 9.79 28.79
N ASP A 327 -16.86 10.69 29.49
CA ASP A 327 -17.84 10.34 30.52
C ASP A 327 -19.08 11.25 30.44
N PRO A 328 -20.03 10.96 29.51
CA PRO A 328 -21.17 11.84 29.28
C PRO A 328 -22.08 12.04 30.49
N LEU A 329 -22.18 11.05 31.38
CA LEU A 329 -22.98 11.16 32.60
C LEU A 329 -22.44 12.25 33.53
N SER A 330 -21.12 12.49 33.53
CA SER A 330 -20.51 13.60 34.28
C SER A 330 -20.92 14.99 33.76
N GLY A 331 -21.32 15.08 32.48
CA GLY A 331 -21.74 16.32 31.83
C GLY A 331 -23.25 16.59 31.90
N GLY A 332 -24.03 15.65 32.45
CA GLY A 332 -25.49 15.77 32.63
C GLY A 332 -26.27 14.64 31.95
N LYS A 333 -26.88 13.77 32.77
CA LYS A 333 -27.62 12.57 32.33
C LYS A 333 -28.74 12.86 31.32
N GLU A 334 -29.60 13.83 31.61
CA GLU A 334 -30.76 14.16 30.75
C GLU A 334 -30.33 14.64 29.36
N SER A 335 -29.32 15.52 29.30
CA SER A 335 -28.78 16.02 28.03
C SER A 335 -28.10 14.90 27.24
N TRP A 336 -27.38 14.00 27.93
CA TRP A 336 -26.76 12.83 27.32
C TRP A 336 -27.79 11.86 26.71
N GLU A 337 -28.80 11.46 27.49
CA GLU A 337 -29.88 10.57 27.02
C GLU A 337 -30.61 11.17 25.83
N ASN A 338 -30.83 12.47 25.84
CA ASN A 338 -31.45 13.18 24.73
C ASN A 338 -30.56 13.21 23.47
N CYS A 339 -29.25 13.45 23.61
CA CYS A 339 -28.30 13.36 22.49
C CYS A 339 -28.27 11.95 21.89
N TYR A 340 -28.30 10.91 22.73
CA TYR A 340 -28.36 9.50 22.30
C TYR A 340 -29.65 9.17 21.55
N LYS A 341 -30.79 9.69 22.04
CA LYS A 341 -32.08 9.58 21.35
C LYS A 341 -32.02 10.27 19.99
N ILE A 342 -31.61 11.53 19.93
CA ILE A 342 -31.52 12.31 18.68
C ILE A 342 -30.61 11.60 17.67
N ALA A 343 -29.45 11.09 18.11
CA ALA A 343 -28.54 10.33 17.24
C ALA A 343 -29.23 9.13 16.59
N GLY A 344 -29.96 8.32 17.36
CA GLY A 344 -30.70 7.18 16.85
C GLY A 344 -31.79 7.59 15.85
N GLN A 345 -32.54 8.63 16.16
CA GLN A 345 -33.60 9.13 15.28
C GLN A 345 -33.06 9.70 13.96
N ILE A 346 -31.90 10.37 13.98
CA ILE A 346 -31.21 10.83 12.76
C ILE A 346 -30.77 9.63 11.92
N MET A 347 -30.16 8.62 12.53
CA MET A 347 -29.68 7.42 11.82
C MET A 347 -30.84 6.64 11.18
N ASN A 348 -31.96 6.52 11.89
CA ASN A 348 -33.19 5.88 11.39
C ASN A 348 -33.94 6.72 10.35
N GLY A 349 -33.56 7.98 10.13
CA GLY A 349 -34.24 8.88 9.19
C GLY A 349 -35.57 9.43 9.70
N GLU A 350 -35.78 9.44 11.01
CA GLU A 350 -37.00 9.92 11.68
C GLU A 350 -37.02 11.45 11.86
N LEU A 351 -35.85 12.09 11.89
CA LEU A 351 -35.70 13.54 12.03
C LEU A 351 -35.15 14.13 10.74
N GLU A 352 -35.86 15.08 10.14
CA GLU A 352 -35.44 15.80 8.93
C GLU A 352 -34.24 16.73 9.19
N ASP A 353 -33.50 17.07 8.14
CA ASP A 353 -32.34 17.98 8.23
C ASP A 353 -32.78 19.45 8.34
N PRO A 354 -32.62 20.11 9.49
CA PRO A 354 -33.00 21.51 9.65
C PRO A 354 -31.99 22.48 9.00
N THR A 355 -30.85 21.98 8.54
CA THR A 355 -29.73 22.77 7.99
C THR A 355 -29.70 22.82 6.47
N ASN A 356 -30.54 22.00 5.81
CA ASN A 356 -30.59 21.88 4.35
C ASN A 356 -29.22 21.53 3.73
N GLY A 357 -28.55 20.51 4.28
CA GLY A 357 -27.31 19.95 3.75
C GLY A 357 -26.02 20.56 4.32
N ALA A 358 -26.05 21.23 5.47
CA ALA A 358 -24.83 21.81 6.03
C ALA A 358 -23.81 20.73 6.43
N ASN A 359 -22.54 21.03 6.24
CA ASN A 359 -21.40 20.14 6.56
C ASN A 359 -20.29 20.86 7.36
N HIS A 360 -20.44 22.15 7.62
CA HIS A 360 -19.58 22.94 8.50
C HIS A 360 -20.44 23.83 9.40
N TYR A 361 -19.92 24.15 10.57
CA TYR A 361 -20.53 25.13 11.45
C TYR A 361 -19.50 25.80 12.34
N PHE A 362 -19.88 26.93 12.94
CA PHE A 362 -19.11 27.56 14.00
C PHE A 362 -20.03 28.34 14.94
N SER A 363 -19.60 28.52 16.19
CA SER A 363 -20.34 29.31 17.18
C SER A 363 -20.09 30.81 17.00
N ASP A 364 -21.10 31.64 17.26
CA ASP A 364 -21.00 33.09 17.26
C ASP A 364 -20.15 33.68 18.39
N PHE A 365 -19.63 32.84 19.30
CA PHE A 365 -18.65 33.22 20.32
C PHE A 365 -17.22 33.39 19.78
N ILE A 366 -16.96 32.96 18.54
CA ILE A 366 -15.65 33.14 17.89
C ILE A 366 -15.77 34.05 16.67
N ASP A 367 -14.65 34.68 16.31
CA ASP A 367 -14.56 35.40 15.04
C ASP A 367 -14.84 34.45 13.87
N HIS A 368 -15.51 34.98 12.84
CA HIS A 368 -15.83 34.24 11.62
C HIS A 368 -14.57 33.57 11.06
N PRO A 369 -14.53 32.22 11.02
CA PRO A 369 -13.37 31.50 10.51
C PRO A 369 -13.06 31.89 9.07
N LYS A 370 -11.78 31.87 8.67
CA LYS A 370 -11.36 32.30 7.33
C LYS A 370 -12.08 31.57 6.20
N TRP A 371 -12.43 30.30 6.41
CA TRP A 371 -13.15 29.48 5.42
C TRP A 371 -14.55 30.02 5.11
N THR A 372 -15.19 30.78 6.02
CA THR A 372 -16.52 31.38 5.77
C THR A 372 -16.51 32.42 4.65
N LYS A 373 -15.33 32.95 4.29
CA LYS A 373 -15.14 33.95 3.22
C LYS A 373 -14.81 33.30 1.87
N SER A 374 -14.67 31.98 1.82
CA SER A 374 -14.41 31.22 0.62
C SER A 374 -15.63 31.28 -0.31
N PRO A 375 -15.45 31.43 -1.65
CA PRO A 375 -16.57 31.37 -2.59
C PRO A 375 -17.22 29.98 -2.65
N GLN A 376 -16.58 28.96 -2.08
CA GLN A 376 -17.13 27.61 -1.92
C GLN A 376 -18.04 27.47 -0.69
N ALA A 377 -18.04 28.46 0.23
CA ALA A 377 -18.84 28.44 1.45
C ALA A 377 -20.19 29.15 1.23
N GLU A 378 -21.29 28.43 1.42
CA GLU A 378 -22.63 28.98 1.44
C GLU A 378 -23.19 28.93 2.85
N PHE A 379 -23.58 30.08 3.37
CA PHE A 379 -24.33 30.17 4.61
C PHE A 379 -25.71 29.55 4.41
N LYS A 380 -26.07 28.57 5.26
CA LYS A 380 -27.36 27.88 5.18
C LYS A 380 -28.36 28.46 6.15
N ILE A 381 -28.01 28.46 7.44
CA ILE A 381 -28.91 28.86 8.52
C ILE A 381 -28.13 29.15 9.81
N LYS A 382 -28.68 30.00 10.68
CA LYS A 382 -28.25 30.12 12.08
C LYS A 382 -29.29 29.43 12.96
N ILE A 383 -28.84 28.51 13.80
CA ILE A 383 -29.69 27.83 14.80
C ILE A 383 -29.05 28.11 16.17
N ASP A 384 -29.82 28.69 17.07
CA ASP A 384 -29.35 29.25 18.34
C ASP A 384 -28.12 30.16 18.13
N ASN A 385 -26.99 29.82 18.74
CA ASN A 385 -25.72 30.54 18.66
C ASN A 385 -24.79 30.01 17.55
N THR A 386 -25.24 29.08 16.70
CA THR A 386 -24.37 28.37 15.75
C THR A 386 -24.76 28.67 14.31
N PHE A 387 -23.79 29.08 13.50
CA PHE A 387 -23.95 29.30 12.07
C PHE A 387 -23.57 28.04 11.29
N PHE A 388 -24.45 27.57 10.42
CA PHE A 388 -24.26 26.39 9.59
C PHE A 388 -23.99 26.76 8.12
N TYR A 389 -23.03 26.08 7.51
CA TYR A 389 -22.56 26.30 6.15
C TYR A 389 -22.49 24.99 5.36
N ASP A 390 -22.71 25.09 4.06
CA ASP A 390 -22.27 24.09 3.09
C ASP A 390 -20.98 24.58 2.42
N LEU A 391 -19.88 23.85 2.66
CA LEU A 391 -18.61 24.07 2.00
C LEU A 391 -18.41 22.99 0.94
N ASP A 392 -18.75 23.32 -0.31
CA ASP A 392 -18.63 22.40 -1.44
C ASP A 392 -17.41 22.77 -2.28
N TRP A 393 -16.37 21.94 -2.18
CA TRP A 393 -15.10 22.16 -2.86
C TRP A 393 -15.21 22.05 -4.39
N THR A 394 -16.35 21.56 -4.89
CA THR A 394 -16.65 21.38 -6.31
C THR A 394 -17.33 22.59 -6.96
N ARG A 395 -17.79 23.60 -6.19
CA ARG A 395 -18.51 24.79 -6.73
C ARG A 395 -17.70 25.68 -7.69
N ASN A 396 -16.38 25.54 -7.73
CA ASN A 396 -15.51 26.16 -8.76
C ASN A 396 -15.08 25.18 -9.87
N GLY A 397 -15.59 23.95 -9.89
CA GLY A 397 -15.15 22.85 -10.77
C GLY A 397 -15.89 22.72 -12.09
N PHE A 398 -17.02 23.41 -12.28
CA PHE A 398 -17.85 23.29 -13.48
C PHE A 398 -17.20 23.85 -14.76
N SER A 399 -16.15 24.68 -14.66
CA SER A 399 -15.36 25.14 -15.81
C SER A 399 -14.31 24.12 -16.29
N LYS A 400 -13.99 23.09 -15.50
CA LYS A 400 -13.01 22.04 -15.87
C LYS A 400 -13.64 20.79 -16.47
N LEU A 401 -14.88 20.45 -16.08
CA LEU A 401 -15.59 19.27 -16.59
C LEU A 401 -16.03 19.42 -18.05
N LEU A 402 -16.37 20.63 -18.50
CA LEU A 402 -16.72 20.87 -19.91
C LEU A 402 -15.54 20.59 -20.87
N VAL A 403 -14.31 20.89 -20.42
CA VAL A 403 -13.09 20.63 -21.19
C VAL A 403 -12.78 19.13 -21.23
N ILE A 404 -13.00 18.42 -20.12
CA ILE A 404 -12.79 16.96 -20.03
C ILE A 404 -13.81 16.23 -20.90
N PHE A 405 -15.08 16.64 -20.91
CA PHE A 405 -16.11 15.97 -21.69
C PHE A 405 -15.90 16.12 -23.22
N ILE A 406 -15.41 17.28 -23.67
CA ILE A 406 -15.03 17.51 -25.07
C ILE A 406 -13.80 16.65 -25.44
N PHE A 407 -12.84 16.48 -24.52
CA PHE A 407 -11.67 15.63 -24.72
C PHE A 407 -11.98 14.12 -24.70
N THR A 408 -12.93 13.67 -23.89
CA THR A 408 -13.33 12.26 -23.86
C THR A 408 -14.20 11.88 -25.05
N ALA A 409 -15.03 12.80 -25.54
CA ALA A 409 -15.82 12.58 -26.76
C ALA A 409 -14.94 12.51 -28.01
N SER A 410 -13.87 13.31 -28.09
CA SER A 410 -12.90 13.23 -29.20
C SER A 410 -12.05 11.96 -29.14
N LEU A 411 -11.64 11.50 -27.95
CA LEU A 411 -10.93 10.23 -27.77
C LEU A 411 -11.80 9.00 -28.10
N PHE A 412 -13.11 9.04 -27.81
CA PHE A 412 -14.03 7.96 -28.15
C PHE A 412 -14.32 7.90 -29.66
N CYS A 413 -14.46 9.05 -30.32
CA CYS A 413 -14.53 9.12 -31.79
C CYS A 413 -13.21 8.66 -32.43
N TRP A 414 -12.06 8.92 -31.81
CA TRP A 414 -10.76 8.46 -32.28
C TRP A 414 -10.58 6.95 -32.09
N SER A 415 -11.06 6.36 -30.99
CA SER A 415 -10.99 4.90 -30.79
C SER A 415 -11.91 4.13 -31.74
N LEU A 416 -13.08 4.69 -32.07
CA LEU A 416 -13.97 4.11 -33.08
C LEU A 416 -13.38 4.22 -34.50
N TYR A 417 -12.67 5.31 -34.81
CA TYR A 417 -11.90 5.46 -36.05
C TYR A 417 -10.73 4.46 -36.13
N TYR A 418 -10.00 4.25 -35.03
CA TYR A 418 -8.93 3.25 -34.96
C TYR A 418 -9.44 1.81 -35.08
N GLN A 419 -10.59 1.48 -34.49
CA GLN A 419 -11.21 0.16 -34.62
C GLN A 419 -11.75 -0.11 -36.03
N ALA A 420 -12.23 0.92 -36.74
CA ALA A 420 -12.65 0.80 -38.13
C ALA A 420 -11.47 0.59 -39.10
N ILE A 421 -10.29 1.14 -38.80
CA ILE A 421 -9.07 0.96 -39.60
C ILE A 421 -8.37 -0.37 -39.27
N ALA A 422 -8.40 -0.81 -38.01
CA ALA A 422 -7.77 -2.06 -37.57
C ALA A 422 -8.47 -3.32 -38.10
N HIS A 423 -9.74 -3.23 -38.55
CA HIS A 423 -10.48 -4.38 -39.05
C HIS A 423 -10.21 -4.72 -40.53
N ASP A 424 -9.48 -3.84 -41.26
CA ASP A 424 -9.22 -3.99 -42.70
C ASP A 424 -7.80 -4.52 -43.00
N SER A 425 -7.01 -4.87 -41.97
CA SER A 425 -5.62 -5.34 -42.12
C SER A 425 -5.33 -6.71 -41.50
N GLU A 426 -6.36 -7.51 -41.21
CA GLU A 426 -6.23 -8.82 -40.57
C GLU A 426 -6.25 -10.01 -41.56
N ASP A 427 -6.02 -9.74 -42.84
CA ASP A 427 -5.83 -10.77 -43.86
C ASP A 427 -4.45 -10.58 -44.52
N HIS A 428 -3.61 -11.61 -44.43
CA HIS A 428 -2.18 -11.67 -44.76
C HIS A 428 -1.21 -11.31 -43.64
N LEU A 429 -0.76 -12.33 -42.89
CA LEU A 429 0.67 -12.65 -42.68
C LEU A 429 0.82 -13.96 -41.87
N GLU A 430 0.51 -15.08 -42.53
CA GLU A 430 1.20 -16.34 -42.23
C GLU A 430 2.52 -16.38 -43.02
N LYS A 431 3.58 -16.83 -42.33
CA LYS A 431 4.95 -17.13 -42.80
C LYS A 431 5.90 -15.94 -42.92
N THR A 432 6.70 -15.75 -41.86
CA THR A 432 8.16 -16.02 -41.87
C THR A 432 8.64 -16.02 -40.42
N PHE A 433 8.85 -17.22 -39.87
CA PHE A 433 9.69 -17.43 -38.69
C PHE A 433 11.14 -17.33 -39.16
N GLU A 434 11.77 -16.18 -38.96
CA GLU A 434 13.23 -16.09 -38.86
C GLU A 434 13.56 -15.68 -37.42
N ALA A 435 14.44 -16.47 -36.79
CA ALA A 435 14.79 -16.37 -35.39
C ALA A 435 15.61 -15.10 -35.12
N GLU A 436 15.02 -14.11 -34.46
CA GLU A 436 15.75 -12.98 -33.88
C GLU A 436 16.28 -13.34 -32.49
N PHE A 437 17.60 -13.35 -32.35
CA PHE A 437 18.33 -13.61 -31.10
C PHE A 437 18.05 -12.50 -30.06
N TYR A 438 17.60 -12.86 -28.85
CA TYR A 438 17.24 -11.90 -27.79
C TYR A 438 18.47 -11.33 -27.08
N ASN A 439 19.00 -10.20 -27.56
CA ASN A 439 19.98 -9.41 -26.80
C ASN A 439 19.26 -8.41 -25.87
N HIS A 440 19.64 -8.37 -24.58
CA HIS A 440 19.09 -7.41 -23.61
C HIS A 440 20.15 -6.42 -23.11
N PHE A 441 19.89 -5.12 -23.27
CA PHE A 441 20.75 -4.04 -22.81
C PHE A 441 20.24 -3.45 -21.50
N PHE A 442 21.14 -3.19 -20.56
CA PHE A 442 20.79 -2.64 -19.25
C PHE A 442 21.93 -1.77 -18.68
N ILE A 443 21.60 -0.90 -17.74
CA ILE A 443 22.61 -0.14 -16.98
C ILE A 443 22.97 -0.96 -15.75
N ASN A 444 24.25 -1.31 -15.62
CA ASN A 444 24.74 -2.10 -14.51
C ASN A 444 24.66 -1.30 -13.20
N PRO A 445 23.93 -1.76 -12.17
CA PRO A 445 23.75 -0.97 -10.95
C PRO A 445 25.02 -0.82 -10.10
N LYS A 446 26.08 -1.61 -10.38
CA LYS A 446 27.37 -1.52 -9.68
C LYS A 446 28.34 -0.58 -10.40
N THR A 447 28.46 -0.70 -11.72
CA THR A 447 29.41 0.11 -12.51
C THR A 447 28.77 1.36 -13.09
N GLU A 448 27.44 1.41 -13.18
CA GLU A 448 26.64 2.45 -13.85
C GLU A 448 26.95 2.62 -15.33
N GLU A 449 27.57 1.60 -15.92
CA GLU A 449 27.90 1.45 -17.32
C GLU A 449 26.82 0.66 -18.07
N LEU A 450 26.75 0.84 -19.39
CA LEU A 450 25.86 0.10 -20.27
C LEU A 450 26.42 -1.29 -20.52
N ASN A 451 25.62 -2.31 -20.23
CA ASN A 451 25.97 -3.72 -20.43
C ASN A 451 24.93 -4.41 -21.33
N LYS A 452 25.39 -5.48 -21.98
CA LYS A 452 24.57 -6.39 -22.79
C LYS A 452 24.64 -7.80 -22.20
N VAL A 453 23.48 -8.46 -22.13
CA VAL A 453 23.38 -9.90 -21.88
C VAL A 453 23.24 -10.61 -23.23
N GLU A 454 24.10 -11.59 -23.47
CA GLU A 454 24.07 -12.45 -24.67
C GLU A 454 23.54 -13.84 -24.31
N PHE A 455 22.71 -14.37 -25.20
CA PHE A 455 22.09 -15.70 -25.09
C PHE A 455 22.41 -16.52 -26.35
N ASP A 456 22.39 -17.84 -26.24
CA ASP A 456 22.57 -18.75 -27.37
C ASP A 456 21.25 -18.99 -28.14
N GLU A 457 21.32 -19.86 -29.15
CA GLU A 457 20.18 -20.24 -29.99
C GLU A 457 19.03 -20.94 -29.21
N ASN A 458 19.32 -21.48 -28.02
CA ASN A 458 18.34 -22.12 -27.14
C ASN A 458 17.81 -21.15 -26.07
N GLY A 459 18.28 -19.89 -26.06
CA GLY A 459 17.98 -18.93 -25.01
C GLY A 459 18.75 -19.17 -23.72
N GLU A 460 19.80 -19.99 -23.74
CA GLU A 460 20.70 -20.15 -22.61
C GLU A 460 21.66 -18.96 -22.50
N PHE A 461 21.93 -18.53 -21.27
CA PHE A 461 22.86 -17.44 -21.02
C PHE A 461 24.27 -17.80 -21.47
N LEU A 462 24.88 -16.91 -22.25
CA LEU A 462 26.28 -17.03 -22.65
C LEU A 462 27.19 -16.19 -21.75
N ARG A 463 26.98 -14.86 -21.76
CA ARG A 463 27.82 -13.91 -21.03
C ARG A 463 27.17 -12.54 -20.86
N ILE A 464 27.79 -11.73 -19.99
CA ILE A 464 27.56 -10.29 -19.93
C ILE A 464 28.76 -9.59 -20.53
N LYS A 465 28.51 -8.67 -21.46
CA LYS A 465 29.51 -7.82 -22.10
C LYS A 465 29.27 -6.38 -21.65
N GLU A 466 30.30 -5.73 -21.11
CA GLU A 466 30.27 -4.28 -20.88
C GLU A 466 30.45 -3.57 -22.22
N ILE A 467 29.53 -2.66 -22.53
CA ILE A 467 29.45 -1.95 -23.82
C ILE A 467 30.09 -0.58 -23.70
N THR A 468 29.88 0.11 -22.58
CA THR A 468 30.56 1.37 -22.29
C THR A 468 31.46 1.22 -21.07
N ASN A 469 32.60 1.90 -21.07
CA ASN A 469 33.51 1.91 -19.92
C ASN A 469 34.28 3.23 -19.85
N ASN A 470 33.52 4.32 -19.77
CA ASN A 470 34.08 5.68 -19.75
C ASN A 470 34.09 6.30 -18.34
N GLY A 471 33.55 5.59 -17.34
CA GLY A 471 33.51 5.98 -15.94
C GLY A 471 32.45 7.04 -15.63
N TYR A 472 31.50 7.28 -16.55
CA TYR A 472 30.40 8.22 -16.35
C TYR A 472 29.10 7.47 -16.14
N SER A 473 28.39 7.80 -15.06
CA SER A 473 27.13 7.16 -14.70
C SER A 473 26.05 7.39 -15.76
N LYS A 474 25.33 6.33 -16.14
CA LYS A 474 24.26 6.37 -17.13
C LYS A 474 22.89 6.17 -16.49
N ILE A 475 21.84 6.76 -17.07
CA ILE A 475 20.44 6.59 -16.65
C ILE A 475 19.49 6.63 -17.86
N LYS A 476 18.24 6.19 -17.65
CA LYS A 476 17.14 6.33 -18.64
C LYS A 476 17.46 5.72 -20.02
N LEU A 477 18.04 4.52 -20.05
CA LEU A 477 18.29 3.75 -21.27
C LEU A 477 16.98 3.43 -22.01
N LYS A 478 17.00 3.56 -23.35
CA LYS A 478 15.94 3.13 -24.27
C LYS A 478 16.55 2.55 -25.54
N ARG A 479 15.86 1.58 -26.15
CA ARG A 479 16.17 1.01 -27.46
C ARG A 479 15.21 1.55 -28.51
N PHE A 480 15.73 1.78 -29.72
CA PHE A 480 14.94 2.20 -30.86
C PHE A 480 14.18 1.00 -31.43
N SER A 481 12.95 1.20 -31.89
CA SER A 481 12.05 0.10 -32.26
C SER A 481 12.40 -0.59 -33.58
N ASP A 482 13.16 0.07 -34.45
CA ASP A 482 13.47 -0.37 -35.83
C ASP A 482 14.98 -0.50 -36.10
N SER A 483 15.81 -0.39 -35.05
CA SER A 483 17.27 -0.36 -35.17
C SER A 483 17.96 -0.87 -33.90
N GLU A 484 19.25 -1.17 -34.03
CA GLU A 484 20.13 -1.51 -32.90
C GLU A 484 20.53 -0.29 -32.05
N ALA A 485 19.99 0.88 -32.38
CA ALA A 485 20.34 2.11 -31.70
C ALA A 485 19.83 2.14 -30.26
N LEU A 486 20.65 2.70 -29.39
CA LEU A 486 20.37 2.92 -27.97
C LEU A 486 20.49 4.40 -27.65
N GLY A 487 19.59 4.90 -26.83
CA GLY A 487 19.68 6.23 -26.24
C GLY A 487 19.74 6.14 -24.72
N TYR A 488 20.50 7.03 -24.08
CA TYR A 488 20.58 7.12 -22.63
C TYR A 488 21.08 8.50 -22.20
N PHE A 489 20.76 8.89 -20.97
CA PHE A 489 21.41 10.03 -20.34
C PHE A 489 22.73 9.60 -19.71
N GLN A 490 23.77 10.41 -19.87
CA GLN A 490 25.07 10.26 -19.24
C GLN A 490 25.37 11.50 -18.40
N TYR A 491 25.77 11.31 -17.14
CA TYR A 491 26.26 12.42 -16.31
C TYR A 491 27.61 12.91 -16.83
N LEU A 492 27.83 14.22 -16.77
CA LEU A 492 29.05 14.85 -17.29
C LEU A 492 30.17 14.96 -16.25
N HIS A 493 29.87 14.62 -15.00
CA HIS A 493 30.80 14.64 -13.87
C HIS A 493 30.92 13.25 -13.24
N LYS A 494 32.14 12.89 -12.83
CA LYS A 494 32.39 11.64 -12.08
C LYS A 494 32.01 11.83 -10.62
N LYS A 495 31.53 10.76 -9.97
CA LYS A 495 31.12 10.77 -8.54
C LYS A 495 32.21 11.23 -7.57
N GLU A 496 33.47 11.10 -7.96
CA GLU A 496 34.65 11.36 -7.12
C GLU A 496 35.09 12.83 -7.13
N ASP A 497 34.45 13.69 -7.93
CA ASP A 497 34.80 15.11 -8.02
C ASP A 497 34.25 15.90 -6.79
N PRO A 498 35.12 16.48 -5.94
CA PRO A 498 34.74 17.01 -4.62
C PRO A 498 34.07 18.39 -4.64
N GLU A 499 34.05 19.11 -5.77
CA GLU A 499 33.39 20.42 -5.88
C GLU A 499 31.95 20.29 -6.40
N TRP A 500 31.02 20.00 -5.48
CA TRP A 500 29.59 19.91 -5.79
C TRP A 500 28.98 21.30 -6.00
N ASN A 501 29.01 21.80 -7.23
CA ASN A 501 28.21 22.96 -7.63
C ASN A 501 27.77 22.87 -9.09
N TYR A 502 26.78 22.02 -9.40
CA TYR A 502 26.38 21.81 -10.80
C TYR A 502 24.88 21.79 -10.96
N CYS A 503 24.31 22.96 -11.23
CA CYS A 503 23.13 22.94 -12.08
C CYS A 503 23.52 22.91 -13.56
N LYS A 504 24.45 23.76 -14.01
CA LYS A 504 24.81 23.85 -15.42
C LYS A 504 25.60 22.61 -15.91
N ASP A 505 25.33 22.15 -17.14
CA ASP A 505 26.05 21.07 -17.83
C ASP A 505 26.12 19.75 -17.04
N ASN A 506 25.00 19.34 -16.45
CA ASN A 506 24.92 18.18 -15.56
C ASN A 506 24.79 16.84 -16.31
N VAL A 507 24.03 16.82 -17.41
CA VAL A 507 23.67 15.58 -18.13
C VAL A 507 23.70 15.79 -19.64
N ALA A 508 24.10 14.75 -20.38
CA ALA A 508 24.05 14.69 -21.83
C ALA A 508 23.10 13.57 -22.29
N LEU A 509 22.30 13.81 -23.34
CA LEU A 509 21.61 12.74 -24.06
C LEU A 509 22.56 12.16 -25.10
N MET A 510 22.92 10.91 -24.91
CA MET A 510 23.82 10.15 -25.78
C MET A 510 23.00 9.21 -26.65
N ILE A 511 23.36 9.13 -27.93
CA ILE A 511 22.84 8.17 -28.89
C ILE A 511 23.99 7.29 -29.36
N MET A 512 23.78 5.99 -29.30
CA MET A 512 24.72 4.97 -29.73
C MET A 512 24.06 4.19 -30.88
N PRO A 513 24.52 4.35 -32.13
CA PRO A 513 23.87 3.74 -33.31
C PRO A 513 23.74 2.22 -33.25
N ASP A 514 24.72 1.56 -32.64
CA ASP A 514 24.80 0.12 -32.43
C ASP A 514 25.86 -0.16 -31.34
N GLU A 515 26.01 -1.41 -30.91
CA GLU A 515 26.93 -1.78 -29.83
C GLU A 515 28.44 -1.65 -30.13
N HIS A 516 28.80 -1.38 -31.39
CA HIS A 516 30.18 -1.21 -31.85
C HIS A 516 30.52 0.25 -32.16
N SER A 517 29.51 1.10 -32.29
CA SER A 517 29.65 2.51 -32.59
C SER A 517 29.89 3.33 -31.32
N GLU A 518 30.77 4.34 -31.43
CA GLU A 518 30.96 5.33 -30.35
C GLU A 518 29.68 6.15 -30.16
N PRO A 519 29.22 6.35 -28.91
CA PRO A 519 28.06 7.17 -28.63
C PRO A 519 28.37 8.64 -28.89
N TYR A 520 27.43 9.36 -29.50
CA TYR A 520 27.52 10.80 -29.72
C TYR A 520 26.44 11.55 -28.93
N GLU A 521 26.76 12.78 -28.54
CA GLU A 521 25.86 13.65 -27.79
C GLU A 521 24.93 14.40 -28.74
N ILE A 522 23.63 14.41 -28.44
CA ILE A 522 22.63 15.19 -29.17
C ILE A 522 21.99 16.31 -28.33
N TYR A 523 22.23 16.31 -27.03
CA TYR A 523 21.70 17.32 -26.12
C TYR A 523 22.56 17.44 -24.87
N ARG A 524 22.74 18.68 -24.39
CA ARG A 524 23.37 19.00 -23.12
C ARG A 524 22.40 19.74 -22.22
N GLY A 525 22.19 19.20 -21.04
CA GLY A 525 21.19 19.63 -20.08
C GLY A 525 21.76 19.97 -18.71
N ASP A 526 21.05 20.82 -18.00
CA ASP A 526 21.34 21.21 -16.63
C ASP A 526 20.63 20.25 -15.62
N CYS A 527 20.71 20.55 -14.33
CA CYS A 527 20.13 19.74 -13.26
C CYS A 527 18.60 19.61 -13.30
N HIS A 528 17.92 20.43 -14.08
CA HIS A 528 16.47 20.37 -14.25
C HIS A 528 16.06 19.45 -15.41
N THR A 529 17.00 18.97 -16.22
CA THR A 529 16.73 17.97 -17.27
C THR A 529 16.27 16.67 -16.63
N SER A 530 15.00 16.30 -16.86
CA SER A 530 14.30 15.31 -16.02
C SER A 530 14.06 13.97 -16.74
N TYR A 531 13.73 14.00 -18.02
CA TYR A 531 13.32 12.81 -18.77
C TYR A 531 13.55 13.00 -20.27
N TRP A 532 13.57 11.90 -21.04
CA TRP A 532 13.56 11.95 -22.49
C TRP A 532 12.78 10.78 -23.10
N GLY A 533 12.32 10.91 -24.34
CA GLY A 533 11.72 9.83 -25.13
C GLY A 533 11.85 10.07 -26.62
N LEU A 534 11.41 9.11 -27.43
CA LEU A 534 11.37 9.26 -28.89
C LEU A 534 10.05 9.91 -29.30
N SER A 535 10.10 10.81 -30.29
CA SER A 535 8.92 11.44 -30.88
C SER A 535 8.29 10.52 -31.92
N GLY A 536 7.09 10.02 -31.67
CA GLY A 536 6.33 9.19 -32.62
C GLY A 536 7.04 7.88 -33.03
N HIS A 537 6.66 7.36 -34.19
CA HIS A 537 7.18 6.09 -34.76
C HIS A 537 8.38 6.28 -35.70
N ASN A 538 8.90 7.50 -35.88
CA ASN A 538 9.86 7.78 -36.95
C ASN A 538 11.34 7.68 -36.53
N ASN A 539 11.63 7.41 -35.25
CA ASN A 539 12.97 7.22 -34.68
C ASN A 539 14.02 8.30 -35.07
N LYS A 540 13.55 9.47 -35.50
CA LYS A 540 14.37 10.59 -35.99
C LYS A 540 14.47 11.74 -35.01
N HIS A 541 13.56 11.80 -34.03
CA HIS A 541 13.54 12.89 -33.06
C HIS A 541 13.45 12.37 -31.63
N ALA A 542 14.17 13.03 -30.73
CA ALA A 542 14.11 12.82 -29.30
C ALA A 542 13.42 14.02 -28.64
N ILE A 543 12.47 13.75 -27.74
CA ILE A 543 11.85 14.77 -26.89
C ILE A 543 12.55 14.74 -25.54
N VAL A 544 13.20 15.84 -25.17
CA VAL A 544 13.82 16.03 -23.86
C VAL A 544 12.95 16.94 -23.01
N TYR A 545 12.64 16.51 -21.78
CA TYR A 545 11.75 17.22 -20.88
C TYR A 545 12.50 17.86 -19.71
N TRP A 546 12.09 19.08 -19.37
CA TRP A 546 12.74 19.92 -18.38
C TRP A 546 11.78 20.26 -17.22
N ASN A 547 12.32 20.20 -15.99
CA ASN A 547 11.67 20.47 -14.71
C ASN A 547 10.32 19.76 -14.55
N CYS A 548 10.32 18.44 -14.71
CA CYS A 548 9.11 17.62 -14.64
C CYS A 548 8.74 17.27 -13.19
N GLY A 549 7.62 17.83 -12.73
CA GLY A 549 6.89 17.39 -11.54
C GLY A 549 5.57 16.73 -11.91
N SER A 550 4.45 17.29 -11.44
CA SER A 550 3.10 16.92 -11.90
C SER A 550 2.78 17.37 -13.34
N SER A 551 3.61 18.24 -13.91
CA SER A 551 3.76 18.46 -15.35
C SER A 551 5.17 18.97 -15.65
N CYS A 552 5.62 18.85 -16.90
CA CYS A 552 6.87 19.44 -17.36
C CYS A 552 6.63 20.90 -17.76
N LEU A 553 7.59 21.78 -17.45
CA LEU A 553 7.51 23.20 -17.80
C LEU A 553 7.91 23.45 -19.26
N TYR A 554 8.91 22.69 -19.75
CA TYR A 554 9.44 22.81 -21.10
C TYR A 554 9.74 21.42 -21.68
N ALA A 555 9.68 21.31 -23.00
CA ALA A 555 10.25 20.19 -23.73
C ALA A 555 10.91 20.66 -25.03
N TYR A 556 11.99 19.99 -25.42
CA TYR A 556 12.72 20.21 -26.67
C TYR A 556 12.54 19.00 -27.56
N GLU A 557 12.13 19.18 -28.81
CA GLU A 557 12.26 18.15 -29.84
C GLU A 557 13.56 18.35 -30.58
N ILE A 558 14.35 17.29 -30.62
CA ILE A 558 15.73 17.32 -31.07
C ILE A 558 15.86 16.31 -32.19
N ASN A 559 16.34 16.75 -33.35
CA ASN A 559 16.67 15.85 -34.43
C ASN A 559 17.89 15.01 -34.03
N ILE A 560 17.73 13.69 -34.02
CA ILE A 560 18.75 12.76 -33.54
C ILE A 560 19.97 12.76 -34.47
N ILE A 561 19.79 13.01 -35.76
CA ILE A 561 20.87 12.99 -36.75
C ILE A 561 21.69 14.28 -36.70
N THR A 562 21.01 15.44 -36.60
CA THR A 562 21.69 16.74 -36.66
C THR A 562 22.04 17.30 -35.27
N GLY A 563 21.37 16.83 -34.21
CA GLY A 563 21.46 17.39 -32.86
C GLY A 563 20.77 18.75 -32.71
N GLU A 564 20.07 19.23 -33.74
CA GLU A 564 19.40 20.52 -33.71
C GLU A 564 18.06 20.44 -32.97
N ILE A 565 17.79 21.44 -32.13
CA ILE A 565 16.47 21.64 -31.53
C ILE A 565 15.55 22.19 -32.63
N GLU A 566 14.58 21.39 -33.06
CA GLU A 566 13.65 21.74 -34.14
C GLU A 566 12.36 22.36 -33.60
N SER A 567 11.97 22.03 -32.38
CA SER A 567 10.81 22.63 -31.72
C SER A 567 10.99 22.75 -30.21
N GLU A 568 10.39 23.81 -29.65
CA GLU A 568 10.30 24.05 -28.22
C GLU A 568 8.83 24.08 -27.81
N TYR A 569 8.50 23.30 -26.79
CA TYR A 569 7.16 23.25 -26.21
C TYR A 569 7.17 23.93 -24.84
N HIS A 570 6.31 24.94 -24.70
CA HIS A 570 6.07 25.64 -23.44
C HIS A 570 4.67 25.31 -22.95
N LYS A 571 4.53 25.11 -21.63
CA LYS A 571 3.23 24.90 -21.00
C LYS A 571 2.71 26.18 -20.33
#